data_AF-A0A6I6EP17-F1
#
_entry.id   AF-A0A6I6EP17-F1
#
_cell.length_a   1.000
_cell.length_b   1.000
_cell.length_c   1.000
_cell.angle_alpha   90.00
_cell.angle_beta   90.00
_cell.angle_gamma   90.00
#
_symmetry.space_group_name_H-M   'P 1'
#
loop_
_entity.id
_entity.type
_entity.pdbx_description
1 polymer ?
#
loop_
_entity_poly.entity_id
_entity_poly.type
_entity_poly.pdbx_seq_one_letter_code
_entity_poly.pdbx_strand_id
1 'polypeptide(L)'
;MINVNYKISKNILIKVNENIYYIIEFFNECCKGLDYETFLVEIFPEFLVRKNKERCIEVVQELEEYTKDFHYHNLTPIQKYALFHLFEWWLEVSECDFDQVIDEKDIKTEDDRDMPEDINNIEEYKGAMFFDDWDFLDENLSYFIEAYKKDPFYVRDYLDVDLDQYVELMPDDKKKEYYYAKEKIELSSRQVLSTEEELIIKSIYNAIKLKEKDPRRLQNTSETQLSDDIRDIIMEKLNDHGLIVAREMPSGFSKKRIGECDLYVYIKKRYI
;
A
#
# COMPACT_ATOMS: atom_id res chain seq x y z
N MET A 1 -1.27 2.24 22.51
CA MET A 1 -0.56 0.96 22.42
C MET A 1 -0.23 0.71 20.98
N ILE A 2 1.06 0.53 20.70
CA ILE A 2 1.56 -0.02 19.45
C ILE A 2 0.99 -1.43 19.31
N ASN A 3 0.34 -1.68 18.18
CA ASN A 3 -0.27 -2.98 17.92
C ASN A 3 0.79 -4.01 17.49
N VAL A 4 0.56 -5.28 17.83
CA VAL A 4 1.33 -6.42 17.32
C VAL A 4 0.57 -7.09 16.19
N ASN A 5 1.24 -7.92 15.39
CA ASN A 5 0.60 -8.63 14.27
C ASN A 5 -0.28 -9.79 14.72
N TYR A 6 -0.05 -10.31 15.93
CA TYR A 6 -0.84 -11.40 16.53
C TYR A 6 -2.08 -10.93 17.27
N LYS A 7 -3.07 -11.80 17.42
CA LYS A 7 -4.26 -11.50 18.23
C LYS A 7 -4.01 -11.85 19.68
N ILE A 8 -3.32 -10.93 20.37
CA ILE A 8 -3.05 -11.07 21.79
C ILE A 8 -4.07 -10.34 22.66
N SER A 9 -4.21 -10.83 23.90
CA SER A 9 -5.01 -10.21 24.93
C SER A 9 -4.49 -8.82 25.30
N LYS A 10 -5.42 -7.88 25.55
CA LYS A 10 -5.08 -6.50 25.92
C LYS A 10 -4.11 -6.40 27.10
N ASN A 11 -4.24 -7.27 28.11
CA ASN A 11 -3.34 -7.27 29.27
C ASN A 11 -1.90 -7.62 28.90
N ILE A 12 -1.71 -8.55 27.95
CA ILE A 12 -0.40 -8.92 27.43
C ILE A 12 0.15 -7.79 26.57
N LEU A 13 -0.70 -7.19 25.72
CA LEU A 13 -0.31 -6.04 24.90
C LEU A 13 0.18 -4.84 25.73
N ILE A 14 -0.43 -4.60 26.91
CA ILE A 14 0.04 -3.57 27.84
C ILE A 14 1.47 -3.88 28.31
N LYS A 15 1.76 -5.12 28.74
CA LYS A 15 3.10 -5.53 29.19
C LYS A 15 4.14 -5.42 28.08
N VAL A 16 3.77 -5.79 26.85
CA VAL A 16 4.62 -5.61 25.67
C VAL A 16 4.94 -4.12 25.44
N ASN A 17 3.93 -3.25 25.52
CA ASN A 17 4.13 -1.81 25.35
C ASN A 17 4.93 -1.19 26.50
N GLU A 18 4.84 -1.74 27.72
CA GLU A 18 5.71 -1.35 28.84
C GLU A 18 7.18 -1.66 28.55
N ASN A 19 7.49 -2.81 27.95
CA ASN A 19 8.87 -3.13 27.55
C ASN A 19 9.39 -2.15 26.48
N ILE A 20 8.58 -1.86 25.47
CA ILE A 20 8.94 -0.88 24.44
C ILE A 20 9.14 0.51 25.06
N TYR A 21 8.28 0.89 26.01
CA TYR A 21 8.44 2.13 26.74
C TYR A 21 9.80 2.22 27.43
N TYR A 22 10.24 1.16 28.12
CA TYR A 22 11.55 1.14 28.77
C TYR A 22 12.72 1.29 27.80
N ILE A 23 12.62 0.68 26.61
CA ILE A 23 13.65 0.84 25.56
C ILE A 23 13.71 2.31 25.14
N ILE A 24 12.57 2.93 24.83
CA ILE A 24 12.49 4.32 24.39
C ILE A 24 12.93 5.29 25.49
N GLU A 25 12.52 5.04 26.74
CA GLU A 25 12.93 5.83 27.89
C GLU A 25 14.45 5.77 28.09
N PHE A 26 15.04 4.58 28.03
CA PHE A 26 16.49 4.41 28.14
C PHE A 26 17.23 5.12 26.99
N PHE A 27 16.74 4.97 25.75
CA PHE A 27 17.27 5.68 24.59
C PHE A 27 17.22 7.21 24.77
N ASN A 28 16.10 7.74 25.25
CA ASN A 28 15.94 9.17 25.52
C ASN A 28 16.88 9.67 26.64
N GLU A 29 17.12 8.88 27.69
CA GLU A 29 18.08 9.23 28.73
C GLU A 29 19.52 9.24 28.20
N CYS A 30 19.89 8.28 27.35
CA CYS A 30 21.17 8.28 26.63
C CYS A 30 21.32 9.55 25.76
N CYS A 31 20.28 9.92 25.01
CA CYS A 31 20.26 11.14 24.20
C CYS A 31 20.46 12.43 25.01
N LYS A 32 19.89 12.51 26.22
CA LYS A 32 20.07 13.65 27.13
C LYS A 32 21.47 13.72 27.75
N GLY A 33 22.12 12.57 27.95
CA GLY A 33 23.44 12.47 28.58
C GLY A 33 24.61 12.88 27.69
N LEU A 34 24.47 12.75 26.37
CA LEU A 34 25.48 13.15 25.38
C LEU A 34 24.88 14.22 24.45
N ASP A 35 24.53 13.84 23.22
CA ASP A 35 23.88 14.67 22.23
C ASP A 35 22.88 13.83 21.41
N TYR A 36 21.71 14.40 21.15
CA TYR A 36 20.65 13.72 20.40
C TYR A 36 21.07 13.29 19.00
N GLU A 37 21.98 14.01 18.33
CA GLU A 37 22.39 13.67 16.95
C GLU A 37 23.13 12.34 16.88
N THR A 38 24.07 12.08 17.80
CA THR A 38 24.85 10.85 17.84
C THR A 38 23.98 9.61 17.99
N PHE A 39 22.90 9.67 18.77
CA PHE A 39 22.00 8.53 18.95
C PHE A 39 20.93 8.43 17.86
N LEU A 40 20.45 9.56 17.34
CA LEU A 40 19.44 9.53 16.29
C LEU A 40 19.95 8.89 14.99
N VAL A 41 21.24 8.98 14.68
CA VAL A 41 21.82 8.31 13.50
C VAL A 41 21.89 6.80 13.62
N GLU A 42 21.79 6.24 14.83
CA GLU A 42 21.73 4.79 15.05
C GLU A 42 20.35 4.22 14.69
N ILE A 43 19.29 5.05 14.77
CA ILE A 43 17.90 4.61 14.57
C ILE A 43 17.21 5.22 13.34
N PHE A 44 17.84 6.19 12.68
CA PHE A 44 17.36 6.83 11.47
C PHE A 44 18.46 6.94 10.41
N PRO A 45 18.12 7.00 9.12
CA PRO A 45 19.11 7.23 8.08
C PRO A 45 19.82 8.56 8.29
N GLU A 46 21.16 8.59 8.15
CA GLU A 46 21.98 9.80 8.38
C GLU A 46 21.47 11.02 7.59
N PHE A 47 21.03 10.81 6.35
CA PHE A 47 20.55 11.90 5.50
C PHE A 47 19.30 12.57 6.07
N LEU A 48 18.45 11.81 6.78
CA LEU A 48 17.21 12.27 7.37
C LEU A 48 17.51 13.08 8.63
N VAL A 49 18.35 12.55 9.53
CA VAL A 49 18.78 13.24 10.76
C VAL A 49 19.41 14.60 10.42
N ARG A 50 20.32 14.64 9.44
CA ARG A 50 20.98 15.88 9.02
C ARG A 50 20.02 16.94 8.48
N LYS A 51 18.94 16.53 7.82
CA LYS A 51 18.00 17.45 7.16
C LYS A 51 16.82 17.83 8.00
N ASN A 52 16.32 16.89 8.80
CA ASN A 52 15.07 17.03 9.53
C ASN A 52 15.15 16.32 10.88
N LYS A 53 16.12 16.73 11.69
CA LYS A 53 16.30 16.25 13.07
C LYS A 53 15.04 16.38 13.91
N GLU A 54 14.32 17.49 13.78
CA GLU A 54 13.08 17.74 14.53
C GLU A 54 12.06 16.65 14.27
N ARG A 55 11.88 16.24 13.00
CA ARG A 55 10.99 15.13 12.65
C ARG A 55 11.43 13.79 13.26
N CYS A 56 12.73 13.49 13.31
CA CYS A 56 13.24 12.28 13.96
C CYS A 56 12.90 12.27 15.46
N ILE A 57 13.05 13.42 16.13
CA ILE A 57 12.69 13.57 17.56
C ILE A 57 11.18 13.40 17.74
N GLU A 58 10.36 14.02 16.89
CA GLU A 58 8.91 13.87 16.91
C GLU A 58 8.50 12.41 16.77
N VAL A 59 9.10 11.65 15.84
CA VAL A 59 8.78 10.23 15.65
C VAL A 59 9.09 9.40 16.90
N VAL A 60 10.21 9.66 17.57
CA VAL A 60 10.54 8.99 18.86
C VAL A 60 9.53 9.36 19.94
N GLN A 61 9.11 10.62 20.01
CA GLN A 61 8.07 11.08 20.95
C GLN A 61 6.71 10.46 20.66
N GLU A 62 6.30 10.40 19.38
CA GLU A 62 5.08 9.72 18.94
C GLU A 62 5.09 8.25 19.37
N LEU A 63 6.21 7.53 19.16
CA LEU A 63 6.37 6.16 19.61
C LEU A 63 6.24 6.04 21.14
N GLU A 64 6.89 6.92 21.90
CA GLU A 64 6.77 6.95 23.36
C GLU A 64 5.32 7.16 23.81
N GLU A 65 4.61 8.12 23.22
CA GLU A 65 3.20 8.39 23.51
C GLU A 65 2.32 7.18 23.16
N TYR A 66 2.61 6.52 22.04
CA TYR A 66 1.88 5.33 21.61
C TYR A 66 2.05 4.17 22.58
N THR A 67 3.18 4.03 23.27
CA THR A 67 3.33 2.98 24.30
C THR A 67 2.44 3.23 25.52
N LYS A 68 2.18 4.49 25.87
CA LYS A 68 1.42 4.90 27.07
C LYS A 68 -0.09 5.00 26.84
N ASP A 69 -0.50 5.27 25.61
CA ASP A 69 -1.91 5.45 25.25
C ASP A 69 -2.68 4.11 25.24
N PHE A 70 -4.00 4.14 25.46
CA PHE A 70 -4.90 2.99 25.36
C PHE A 70 -5.47 2.75 23.95
N HIS A 71 -5.28 3.68 23.01
CA HIS A 71 -5.69 3.49 21.61
C HIS A 71 -4.75 2.54 20.86
N TYR A 72 -5.28 1.76 19.92
CA TYR A 72 -4.47 0.90 19.06
C TYR A 72 -3.88 1.72 17.92
N HIS A 73 -2.55 1.72 17.82
CA HIS A 73 -1.82 2.50 16.83
C HIS A 73 -1.17 1.58 15.79
N ASN A 74 -1.46 1.84 14.52
CA ASN A 74 -0.74 1.24 13.40
C ASN A 74 0.40 2.18 13.01
N LEU A 75 1.62 1.63 12.94
CA LEU A 75 2.81 2.42 12.67
C LEU A 75 2.93 2.79 11.20
N THR A 76 3.27 4.04 10.93
CA THR A 76 3.73 4.51 9.62
C THR A 76 5.10 3.90 9.28
N PRO A 77 5.53 3.87 8.00
CA PRO A 77 6.82 3.29 7.64
C PRO A 77 8.01 3.89 8.38
N ILE A 78 8.03 5.21 8.60
CA ILE A 78 9.10 5.88 9.36
C ILE A 78 9.11 5.45 10.84
N GLN A 79 7.94 5.27 11.44
CA GLN A 79 7.82 4.76 12.82
C GLN A 79 8.23 3.30 12.92
N LYS A 80 7.88 2.46 11.91
CA LYS A 80 8.34 1.07 11.82
C LYS A 80 9.87 0.99 11.72
N TYR A 81 10.47 1.81 10.85
CA TYR A 81 11.92 1.91 10.70
C TYR A 81 12.59 2.29 12.02
N ALA A 82 12.11 3.35 12.66
CA ALA A 82 12.67 3.82 13.93
C ALA A 82 12.55 2.76 15.03
N LEU A 83 11.39 2.11 15.16
CA LEU A 83 11.16 1.07 16.16
C LEU A 83 12.04 -0.16 15.91
N PHE A 84 12.20 -0.57 14.66
CA PHE A 84 13.06 -1.68 14.28
C PHE A 84 14.50 -1.43 14.73
N HIS A 85 15.08 -0.28 14.34
CA HIS A 85 16.45 0.05 14.72
C HIS A 85 16.61 0.40 16.21
N LEU A 86 15.55 0.84 16.90
CA LEU A 86 15.56 0.94 18.37
C LEU A 86 15.75 -0.43 19.03
N PHE A 87 15.14 -1.48 18.49
CA PHE A 87 15.35 -2.85 18.98
C PHE A 87 16.76 -3.35 18.68
N GLU A 88 17.31 -3.02 17.50
CA GLU A 88 18.72 -3.32 17.17
C GLU A 88 19.68 -2.62 18.12
N TRP A 89 19.46 -1.33 18.33
CA TRP A 89 20.24 -0.54 19.27
C TRP A 89 20.18 -1.13 20.68
N TRP A 90 18.99 -1.51 21.16
CA TRP A 90 18.84 -2.14 22.48
C TRP A 90 19.66 -3.43 22.59
N LEU A 91 19.60 -4.29 21.58
CA LEU A 91 20.37 -5.55 21.51
C LEU A 91 21.88 -5.33 21.55
N GLU A 92 22.37 -4.22 20.99
CA GLU A 92 23.79 -3.89 20.97
C GLU A 92 24.27 -3.31 22.30
N VAL A 93 23.43 -2.54 23.01
CA VAL A 93 23.84 -1.81 24.22
C VAL A 93 23.45 -2.50 25.52
N SER A 94 22.47 -3.40 25.49
CA SER A 94 21.91 -4.06 26.67
C SER A 94 22.09 -5.58 26.57
N GLU A 95 22.68 -6.16 27.61
CA GLU A 95 22.67 -7.61 27.84
C GLU A 95 21.47 -8.04 28.70
N CYS A 96 20.53 -7.13 28.97
CA CYS A 96 19.39 -7.38 29.84
C CYS A 96 18.15 -7.76 29.03
N ASP A 97 17.67 -8.99 29.24
CA ASP A 97 16.32 -9.40 28.89
C ASP A 97 15.29 -8.72 29.81
N PHE A 98 14.03 -8.68 29.39
CA PHE A 98 12.94 -8.24 30.26
C PHE A 98 12.55 -9.34 31.24
N ASP A 99 11.95 -8.97 32.37
CA ASP A 99 11.45 -9.89 33.40
C ASP A 99 9.91 -9.77 33.55
N GLN A 100 9.20 -9.59 32.43
CA GLN A 100 7.74 -9.52 32.45
C GLN A 100 7.15 -10.88 32.77
N VAL A 101 6.20 -10.90 33.70
CA VAL A 101 5.46 -12.11 34.09
C VAL A 101 4.05 -12.04 33.53
N ILE A 102 3.68 -13.02 32.70
CA ILE A 102 2.31 -13.18 32.21
C ILE A 102 1.56 -14.10 33.18
N ASP A 103 0.48 -13.60 33.80
CA ASP A 103 -0.37 -14.42 34.64
C ASP A 103 -1.20 -15.37 33.76
N GLU A 104 -1.43 -16.61 34.19
CA GLU A 104 -2.30 -17.56 33.46
C GLU A 104 -3.70 -17.00 33.14
N LYS A 105 -4.21 -16.09 33.99
CA LYS A 105 -5.50 -15.41 33.80
C LYS A 105 -5.52 -14.44 32.61
N ASP A 106 -4.35 -13.98 32.17
CA ASP A 106 -4.18 -13.04 31.05
C ASP A 106 -4.17 -13.77 29.70
N ILE A 107 -3.91 -15.09 29.71
CA ILE A 107 -3.90 -15.96 28.53
C ILE A 107 -5.35 -16.32 28.18
N LYS A 108 -5.84 -15.85 27.03
CA LYS A 108 -7.21 -16.07 26.56
C LYS A 108 -7.29 -16.72 25.19
N THR A 109 -6.28 -16.53 24.35
CA THR A 109 -6.21 -17.09 23.00
C THR A 109 -5.13 -18.17 22.89
N GLU A 110 -5.06 -18.86 21.76
CA GLU A 110 -3.93 -19.76 21.47
C GLU A 110 -2.66 -18.96 21.24
N ASP A 111 -2.73 -17.83 20.51
CA ASP A 111 -1.63 -16.89 20.30
C ASP A 111 -1.05 -16.35 21.63
N ASP A 112 -1.86 -16.21 22.69
CA ASP A 112 -1.39 -15.76 24.01
C ASP A 112 -0.47 -16.77 24.71
N ARG A 113 -0.44 -18.04 24.27
CA ARG A 113 0.28 -19.12 25.00
C ARG A 113 1.78 -19.10 24.82
N ASP A 114 2.25 -18.58 23.67
CA ASP A 114 3.67 -18.51 23.34
C ASP A 114 4.29 -17.20 23.88
N MET A 115 3.45 -16.19 24.13
CA MET A 115 3.84 -14.88 24.66
C MET A 115 4.65 -14.90 25.97
N PRO A 116 4.46 -15.82 26.93
CA PRO A 116 5.30 -15.86 28.14
C PRO A 116 6.77 -16.16 27.84
N GLU A 117 7.05 -16.88 26.76
CA GLU A 117 8.42 -17.16 26.28
C GLU A 117 8.94 -15.98 25.45
N ASP A 118 8.08 -15.40 24.61
CA ASP A 118 8.48 -14.37 23.63
C ASP A 118 8.59 -12.96 24.21
N ILE A 119 7.76 -12.59 25.20
CA ILE A 119 7.65 -11.19 25.69
C ILE A 119 8.96 -10.65 26.26
N ASN A 120 9.83 -11.54 26.73
CA ASN A 120 11.11 -11.19 27.34
C ASN A 120 12.28 -11.30 26.37
N ASN A 121 12.07 -11.88 25.19
CA ASN A 121 13.07 -12.02 24.14
C ASN A 121 12.93 -10.90 23.11
N ILE A 122 13.80 -9.90 23.17
CA ILE A 122 13.76 -8.74 22.26
C ILE A 122 13.98 -9.14 20.78
N GLU A 123 14.63 -10.27 20.48
CA GLU A 123 14.77 -10.75 19.10
C GLU A 123 13.40 -11.07 18.49
N GLU A 124 12.43 -11.55 19.28
CA GLU A 124 11.06 -11.80 18.79
C GLU A 124 10.35 -10.51 18.39
N TYR A 125 10.72 -9.37 19.00
CA TYR A 125 10.14 -8.06 18.67
C TYR A 125 10.60 -7.58 17.29
N LYS A 126 11.80 -7.96 16.85
CA LYS A 126 12.28 -7.74 15.48
C LYS A 126 11.65 -8.68 14.46
N GLY A 127 11.12 -9.80 14.93
CA GLY A 127 10.48 -10.81 14.13
C GLY A 127 9.00 -10.49 13.84
N ALA A 128 8.24 -11.55 13.68
CA ALA A 128 6.85 -11.50 13.26
C ALA A 128 5.90 -10.87 14.29
N MET A 129 6.38 -10.55 15.50
CA MET A 129 5.61 -9.85 16.52
C MET A 129 5.19 -8.44 16.09
N PHE A 130 6.10 -7.68 15.47
CA PHE A 130 5.82 -6.29 15.03
C PHE A 130 5.95 -6.08 13.52
N PHE A 131 6.65 -6.95 12.81
CA PHE A 131 6.96 -6.74 11.39
C PHE A 131 6.55 -7.96 10.56
N ASP A 132 5.50 -7.80 9.75
CA ASP A 132 5.03 -8.81 8.80
C ASP A 132 5.98 -8.93 7.59
N ASP A 133 6.57 -7.80 7.20
CA ASP A 133 7.55 -7.63 6.16
C ASP A 133 8.61 -6.60 6.60
N TRP A 134 9.68 -6.50 5.81
CA TRP A 134 10.78 -5.56 6.05
C TRP A 134 10.83 -4.48 4.97
N ASP A 135 9.67 -4.12 4.40
CA ASP A 135 9.58 -3.25 3.23
C ASP A 135 10.12 -1.83 3.48
N PHE A 136 10.12 -1.41 4.74
CA PHE A 136 10.63 -0.12 5.18
C PHE A 136 12.15 -0.02 5.22
N LEU A 137 12.89 -1.14 5.12
CA LEU A 137 14.36 -1.12 5.10
C LEU A 137 14.90 -0.57 3.78
N ASP A 138 16.06 0.10 3.84
CA ASP A 138 16.68 0.81 2.71
C ASP A 138 16.90 -0.07 1.48
N GLU A 139 17.29 -1.33 1.68
CA GLU A 139 17.54 -2.29 0.59
C GLU A 139 16.24 -2.60 -0.19
N ASN A 140 15.14 -2.84 0.53
CA ASN A 140 13.84 -3.14 -0.04
C ASN A 140 13.22 -1.90 -0.70
N LEU A 141 13.31 -0.74 -0.04
CA LEU A 141 12.84 0.53 -0.60
C LEU A 141 13.55 0.87 -1.91
N SER A 142 14.87 0.64 -1.98
CA SER A 142 15.65 0.82 -3.21
C SER A 142 15.16 -0.12 -4.32
N TYR A 143 14.89 -1.39 -4.01
CA TYR A 143 14.31 -2.33 -4.97
C TYR A 143 12.94 -1.87 -5.47
N PHE A 144 12.04 -1.44 -4.59
CA PHE A 144 10.70 -1.00 -4.99
C PHE A 144 10.73 0.24 -5.89
N ILE A 145 11.62 1.19 -5.64
CA ILE A 145 11.77 2.37 -6.51
C ILE A 145 12.24 1.96 -7.91
N GLU A 146 13.21 1.04 -8.01
CA GLU A 146 13.68 0.54 -9.30
C GLU A 146 12.62 -0.31 -10.02
N ALA A 147 11.83 -1.09 -9.28
CA ALA A 147 10.70 -1.83 -9.82
C ALA A 147 9.60 -0.89 -10.32
N TYR A 148 9.27 0.15 -9.56
CA TYR A 148 8.23 1.12 -9.89
C TYR A 148 8.54 1.89 -11.17
N LYS A 149 9.82 2.20 -11.42
CA LYS A 149 10.26 2.81 -12.69
C LYS A 149 10.00 1.94 -13.92
N LYS A 150 10.02 0.61 -13.75
CA LYS A 150 9.83 -0.37 -14.82
C LYS A 150 8.35 -0.69 -15.00
N ASP A 151 7.69 -1.05 -13.90
CA ASP A 151 6.29 -1.43 -13.85
C ASP A 151 5.65 -0.95 -12.54
N PRO A 152 4.93 0.18 -12.57
CA PRO A 152 4.25 0.73 -11.40
C PRO A 152 3.06 -0.13 -10.94
N PHE A 153 2.39 -0.82 -11.87
CA PHE A 153 1.25 -1.66 -11.55
C PHE A 153 1.71 -2.92 -10.81
N TYR A 154 2.88 -3.45 -11.16
CA TYR A 154 3.48 -4.54 -10.41
C TYR A 154 3.72 -4.16 -8.94
N VAL A 155 4.30 -3.00 -8.67
CA VAL A 155 4.58 -2.57 -7.29
C VAL A 155 3.29 -2.27 -6.51
N ARG A 156 2.33 -1.60 -7.15
CA ARG A 156 1.09 -1.19 -6.48
C ARG A 156 0.06 -2.31 -6.33
N ASP A 157 -0.18 -3.06 -7.39
CA ASP A 157 -1.34 -3.97 -7.45
C ASP A 157 -0.92 -5.42 -7.15
N TYR A 158 0.32 -5.79 -7.43
CA TYR A 158 0.82 -7.15 -7.18
C TYR A 158 1.59 -7.27 -5.86
N LEU A 159 2.47 -6.31 -5.56
CA LEU A 159 3.19 -6.26 -4.28
C LEU A 159 2.41 -5.53 -3.18
N ASP A 160 1.34 -4.80 -3.52
CA ASP A 160 0.52 -4.00 -2.58
C ASP A 160 1.32 -2.93 -1.80
N VAL A 161 2.38 -2.39 -2.42
CA VAL A 161 3.26 -1.39 -1.80
C VAL A 161 2.89 0.02 -2.28
N ASP A 162 2.44 0.85 -1.33
CA ASP A 162 2.21 2.28 -1.56
C ASP A 162 3.46 3.11 -1.23
N LEU A 163 4.28 3.35 -2.25
CA LEU A 163 5.51 4.14 -2.14
C LEU A 163 5.31 5.58 -1.62
N ASP A 164 4.11 6.14 -1.70
CA ASP A 164 3.84 7.47 -1.14
C ASP A 164 4.03 7.49 0.39
N GLN A 165 3.80 6.36 1.07
CA GLN A 165 3.98 6.24 2.53
C GLN A 165 5.45 6.19 2.95
N TYR A 166 6.35 5.83 2.04
CA TYR A 166 7.78 5.66 2.31
C TYR A 166 8.61 6.88 1.90
N VAL A 167 7.96 7.91 1.34
CA VAL A 167 8.65 9.11 0.86
C VAL A 167 9.55 9.69 1.95
N GLU A 168 9.13 9.76 3.21
CA GLU A 168 9.98 10.33 4.28
C GLU A 168 11.33 9.62 4.42
N LEU A 169 11.36 8.30 4.23
CA LEU A 169 12.55 7.44 4.28
C LEU A 169 13.40 7.47 3.01
N MET A 170 12.98 8.16 1.96
CA MET A 170 13.75 8.24 0.71
C MET A 170 14.79 9.38 0.74
N PRO A 171 16.03 9.12 0.30
CA PRO A 171 16.99 10.17 -0.06
C PRO A 171 16.46 11.09 -1.17
N ASP A 172 16.96 12.34 -1.26
CA ASP A 172 16.44 13.34 -2.22
C ASP A 172 16.56 12.92 -3.69
N ASP A 173 17.66 12.27 -4.05
CA ASP A 173 17.88 11.74 -5.39
C ASP A 173 16.82 10.69 -5.73
N LYS A 174 16.54 9.79 -4.78
CA LYS A 174 15.50 8.76 -4.91
C LYS A 174 14.08 9.34 -4.92
N LYS A 175 13.80 10.35 -4.10
CA LYS A 175 12.53 11.12 -4.15
C LYS A 175 12.29 11.71 -5.52
N LYS A 176 13.31 12.37 -6.09
CA LYS A 176 13.21 12.98 -7.43
C LYS A 176 12.97 11.93 -8.50
N GLU A 177 13.68 10.81 -8.44
CA GLU A 177 13.50 9.68 -9.36
C GLU A 177 12.08 9.10 -9.27
N TYR A 178 11.57 8.90 -8.05
CA TYR A 178 10.22 8.41 -7.80
C TYR A 178 9.16 9.37 -8.34
N TYR A 179 9.23 10.66 -8.00
CA TYR A 179 8.26 11.65 -8.47
C TYR A 179 8.31 11.82 -10.00
N TYR A 180 9.49 11.80 -10.60
CA TYR A 180 9.61 11.81 -12.07
C TYR A 180 8.94 10.59 -12.71
N ALA A 181 9.14 9.40 -12.14
CA ALA A 181 8.46 8.20 -12.62
C ALA A 181 6.94 8.33 -12.45
N LYS A 182 6.47 8.74 -11.27
CA LYS A 182 5.05 8.97 -10.96
C LYS A 182 4.40 9.95 -11.92
N GLU A 183 5.02 11.12 -12.15
CA GLU A 183 4.54 12.11 -13.10
C GLU A 183 4.52 11.58 -14.53
N LYS A 184 5.55 10.84 -14.97
CA LYS A 184 5.55 10.23 -16.30
C LYS A 184 4.37 9.26 -16.48
N ILE A 185 4.02 8.51 -15.44
CA ILE A 185 2.90 7.58 -15.45
C ILE A 185 1.59 8.34 -15.45
N GLU A 186 1.43 9.36 -14.61
CA GLU A 186 0.26 10.25 -14.59
C GLU A 186 0.09 10.99 -15.91
N LEU A 187 1.17 11.43 -16.53
CA LEU A 187 1.18 12.07 -17.84
C LEU A 187 0.87 11.07 -18.95
N SER A 188 1.36 9.82 -18.87
CA SER A 188 0.98 8.77 -19.81
C SER A 188 -0.49 8.39 -19.66
N SER A 189 -1.01 8.28 -18.44
CA SER A 189 -2.44 8.02 -18.21
C SER A 189 -3.31 9.24 -18.56
N ARG A 190 -2.81 10.48 -18.45
CA ARG A 190 -3.45 11.71 -18.95
C ARG A 190 -3.33 11.92 -20.47
N GLN A 191 -2.27 11.46 -21.12
CA GLN A 191 -2.12 11.50 -22.58
C GLN A 191 -2.90 10.37 -23.27
N VAL A 192 -3.02 9.21 -22.60
CA VAL A 192 -3.82 8.08 -23.07
C VAL A 192 -5.33 8.35 -22.92
N LEU A 193 -5.74 9.27 -22.01
CA LEU A 193 -7.10 9.82 -21.88
C LEU A 193 -7.64 10.62 -23.10
N SER A 194 -7.06 10.46 -24.29
CA SER A 194 -7.51 11.16 -25.52
C SER A 194 -7.65 10.29 -26.77
N THR A 195 -7.59 8.96 -26.68
CA THR A 195 -7.90 8.10 -27.83
C THR A 195 -9.37 7.68 -27.84
N GLU A 196 -9.99 7.82 -29.00
CA GLU A 196 -11.37 7.38 -29.29
C GLU A 196 -11.59 5.91 -28.88
N GLU A 197 -10.54 5.09 -28.93
CA GLU A 197 -10.52 3.68 -28.51
C GLU A 197 -10.80 3.48 -27.01
N GLU A 198 -10.20 4.28 -26.12
CA GLU A 198 -10.48 4.16 -24.68
C GLU A 198 -11.89 4.61 -24.31
N LEU A 199 -12.38 5.65 -24.98
CA LEU A 199 -13.78 6.07 -24.84
C LEU A 199 -14.72 4.93 -25.22
N ILE A 200 -14.43 4.22 -26.31
CA ILE A 200 -15.20 3.04 -26.74
C ILE A 200 -15.13 1.93 -25.69
N ILE A 201 -13.92 1.55 -25.25
CA ILE A 201 -13.72 0.47 -24.25
C ILE A 201 -14.43 0.80 -22.93
N LYS A 202 -14.24 2.01 -22.40
CA LYS A 202 -14.87 2.46 -21.15
C LYS A 202 -16.38 2.52 -21.27
N SER A 203 -16.91 2.92 -22.43
CA SER A 203 -18.35 2.97 -22.65
C SER A 203 -18.95 1.56 -22.68
N ILE A 204 -18.30 0.62 -23.37
CA ILE A 204 -18.71 -0.80 -23.39
C ILE A 204 -18.65 -1.41 -21.98
N TYR A 205 -17.55 -1.21 -21.25
CA TYR A 205 -17.40 -1.72 -19.89
C TYR A 205 -18.50 -1.22 -18.95
N ASN A 206 -18.82 0.08 -19.00
CA ASN A 206 -19.89 0.65 -18.18
C ASN A 206 -21.27 0.11 -18.56
N ALA A 207 -21.54 -0.11 -19.84
CA ALA A 207 -22.78 -0.73 -20.30
C ALA A 207 -22.94 -2.15 -19.75
N ILE A 208 -21.86 -2.95 -19.79
CA ILE A 208 -21.84 -4.30 -19.23
C ILE A 208 -22.08 -4.25 -17.71
N LYS A 209 -21.34 -3.41 -16.98
CA LYS A 209 -21.51 -3.24 -15.53
C LYS A 209 -22.92 -2.80 -15.14
N LEU A 210 -23.57 -1.96 -15.95
CA LEU A 210 -24.96 -1.57 -15.72
C LEU A 210 -25.90 -2.78 -15.84
N LYS A 211 -25.65 -3.68 -16.79
CA LYS A 211 -26.46 -4.90 -17.00
C LYS A 211 -26.23 -5.94 -15.92
N GLU A 212 -25.01 -6.06 -15.40
CA GLU A 212 -24.69 -6.96 -14.28
C GLU A 212 -25.44 -6.61 -12.99
N LYS A 213 -25.92 -5.36 -12.83
CA LYS A 213 -26.69 -4.93 -11.64
C LYS A 213 -28.07 -5.56 -11.52
N ASP A 214 -28.63 -6.12 -12.60
CA ASP A 214 -29.91 -6.85 -12.56
C ASP A 214 -29.75 -8.28 -13.13
N PRO A 215 -29.23 -9.22 -12.32
CA PRO A 215 -28.97 -10.59 -12.76
C PRO A 215 -30.23 -11.35 -13.18
N ARG A 216 -31.39 -11.03 -12.59
CA ARG A 216 -32.66 -11.71 -12.89
C ARG A 216 -33.17 -11.36 -14.29
N ARG A 217 -33.02 -10.09 -14.68
CA ARG A 217 -33.32 -9.65 -16.05
C ARG A 217 -32.31 -10.20 -17.04
N LEU A 218 -31.02 -10.21 -16.69
CA LEU A 218 -29.94 -10.70 -17.55
C LEU A 218 -30.13 -12.19 -17.94
N GLN A 219 -30.57 -13.05 -17.01
CA GLN A 219 -30.84 -14.48 -17.28
C GLN A 219 -31.92 -14.71 -18.36
N ASN A 220 -32.86 -13.78 -18.52
CA ASN A 220 -33.95 -13.89 -19.48
C ASN A 220 -33.72 -13.06 -20.76
N THR A 221 -32.57 -12.39 -20.86
CA THR A 221 -32.22 -11.52 -21.99
C THR A 221 -31.53 -12.36 -23.06
N SER A 222 -32.03 -12.31 -24.31
CA SER A 222 -31.33 -12.97 -25.42
C SER A 222 -30.04 -12.25 -25.78
N GLU A 223 -29.10 -12.94 -26.42
CA GLU A 223 -27.85 -12.34 -26.92
C GLU A 223 -28.12 -11.11 -27.81
N THR A 224 -29.10 -11.21 -28.71
CA THR A 224 -29.49 -10.11 -29.59
C THR A 224 -30.02 -8.90 -28.80
N GLN A 225 -30.81 -9.14 -27.75
CA GLN A 225 -31.33 -8.07 -26.89
C GLN A 225 -30.23 -7.45 -26.03
N LEU A 226 -29.29 -8.25 -25.55
CA LEU A 226 -28.14 -7.76 -24.79
C LEU A 226 -27.25 -6.86 -25.66
N SER A 227 -27.05 -7.24 -26.92
CA SER A 227 -26.29 -6.45 -27.90
C SER A 227 -27.01 -5.13 -28.26
N ASP A 228 -28.34 -5.12 -28.40
CA ASP A 228 -29.14 -3.90 -28.60
C ASP A 228 -29.02 -2.96 -27.41
N ASP A 229 -29.20 -3.52 -26.22
CA ASP A 229 -29.13 -2.79 -24.97
C ASP A 229 -27.74 -2.14 -24.76
N ILE A 230 -26.66 -2.86 -25.07
CA ILE A 230 -25.30 -2.32 -24.98
C ILE A 230 -25.10 -1.23 -26.03
N ARG A 231 -25.54 -1.45 -27.29
CA ARG A 231 -25.47 -0.44 -28.36
C ARG A 231 -26.13 0.86 -27.92
N ASP A 232 -27.35 0.80 -27.39
CA ASP A 232 -28.13 2.00 -27.06
C ASP A 232 -27.46 2.82 -25.95
N ILE A 233 -26.88 2.14 -24.95
CA ILE A 233 -26.12 2.79 -23.86
C ILE A 233 -24.86 3.48 -24.38
N ILE A 234 -24.10 2.82 -25.26
CA ILE A 234 -22.84 3.39 -25.76
C ILE A 234 -23.08 4.45 -26.85
N MET A 235 -24.16 4.33 -27.64
CA MET A 235 -24.47 5.21 -28.76
C MET A 235 -24.71 6.65 -28.30
N GLU A 236 -25.44 6.84 -27.20
CA GLU A 236 -25.68 8.18 -26.63
C GLU A 236 -24.34 8.88 -26.33
N LYS A 237 -23.41 8.17 -25.70
CA LYS A 237 -22.12 8.72 -25.26
C LYS A 237 -21.08 8.88 -26.39
N LEU A 238 -21.08 7.98 -27.36
CA LEU A 238 -20.12 7.98 -28.47
C LEU A 238 -20.52 8.97 -29.58
N ASN A 239 -21.82 9.22 -29.78
CA ASN A 239 -22.30 10.23 -30.73
C ASN A 239 -21.81 11.65 -30.38
N ASP A 240 -21.73 11.99 -29.09
CA ASP A 240 -21.19 13.28 -28.62
C ASP A 240 -19.74 13.52 -29.09
N HIS A 241 -19.02 12.45 -29.43
CA HIS A 241 -17.64 12.46 -29.87
C HIS A 241 -17.51 12.21 -31.39
N GLY A 242 -18.62 12.23 -32.14
CA GLY A 242 -18.62 12.01 -33.60
C GLY A 242 -18.37 10.56 -34.04
N LEU A 243 -18.41 9.61 -33.09
CA LEU A 243 -18.28 8.17 -33.33
C LEU A 243 -19.67 7.56 -33.57
N ILE A 244 -19.81 6.79 -34.64
CA ILE A 244 -21.05 6.14 -35.02
C ILE A 244 -20.96 4.64 -34.67
N VAL A 245 -21.97 4.12 -33.98
CA VAL A 245 -22.08 2.71 -33.62
C VAL A 245 -23.13 2.04 -34.50
N ALA A 246 -22.74 0.99 -35.22
CA ALA A 246 -23.63 0.15 -36.02
C ALA A 246 -23.63 -1.29 -35.50
N ARG A 247 -24.70 -2.03 -35.79
CA ARG A 247 -24.84 -3.47 -35.50
C ARG A 247 -24.86 -4.27 -36.79
N GLU A 248 -24.49 -5.55 -36.68
CA GLU A 248 -24.64 -6.57 -37.73
C GLU A 248 -24.00 -6.15 -39.05
N MET A 249 -22.88 -5.43 -38.98
CA MET A 249 -22.14 -5.09 -40.18
C MET A 249 -21.46 -6.34 -40.73
N PRO A 250 -21.62 -6.62 -42.04
CA PRO A 250 -20.96 -7.76 -42.67
C PRO A 250 -19.46 -7.54 -42.63
N SER A 251 -18.74 -8.41 -41.91
CA SER A 251 -17.32 -8.30 -41.67
C SER A 251 -16.71 -9.67 -41.37
N GLY A 252 -15.53 -9.94 -41.95
CA GLY A 252 -14.85 -11.22 -41.85
C GLY A 252 -15.24 -12.23 -42.94
N PHE A 253 -14.28 -13.08 -43.30
CA PHE A 253 -14.45 -14.10 -44.34
C PHE A 253 -14.43 -15.50 -43.72
N SER A 254 -15.55 -16.22 -43.80
CA SER A 254 -15.59 -17.66 -43.58
C SER A 254 -15.63 -18.37 -44.94
N LYS A 255 -15.02 -19.57 -45.04
CA LYS A 255 -15.02 -20.38 -46.27
C LYS A 255 -16.44 -20.76 -46.77
N LYS A 256 -17.50 -20.54 -45.97
CA LYS A 256 -18.88 -20.94 -46.30
C LYS A 256 -19.90 -19.79 -46.32
N ARG A 257 -19.71 -18.70 -45.55
CA ARG A 257 -20.61 -17.53 -45.47
C ARG A 257 -19.84 -16.28 -45.07
N ILE A 258 -20.38 -15.10 -45.37
CA ILE A 258 -19.88 -13.82 -44.88
C ILE A 258 -20.13 -13.77 -43.36
N GLY A 259 -19.12 -13.34 -42.58
CA GLY A 259 -19.26 -13.14 -41.13
C GLY A 259 -19.97 -11.81 -40.83
N GLU A 260 -20.46 -11.67 -39.60
CA GLU A 260 -21.14 -10.47 -39.12
C GLU A 260 -20.50 -10.04 -37.79
N CYS A 261 -20.35 -8.72 -37.58
CA CYS A 261 -19.90 -8.16 -36.31
C CYS A 261 -21.09 -7.68 -35.47
N ASP A 262 -21.11 -8.02 -34.19
CA ASP A 262 -22.16 -7.59 -33.26
C ASP A 262 -22.18 -6.07 -33.07
N LEU A 263 -21.00 -5.44 -32.96
CA LEU A 263 -20.84 -3.99 -32.84
C LEU A 263 -19.73 -3.51 -33.78
N TYR A 264 -19.99 -2.44 -34.52
CA TYR A 264 -19.04 -1.80 -35.42
C TYR A 264 -19.02 -0.29 -35.18
N VAL A 265 -17.89 0.24 -34.73
CA VAL A 265 -17.73 1.67 -34.41
C VAL A 265 -16.85 2.33 -35.46
N TYR A 266 -17.29 3.46 -36.02
CA TYR A 266 -16.56 4.16 -37.09
C TYR A 266 -16.79 5.67 -37.08
N ILE A 267 -15.90 6.40 -37.76
CA ILE A 267 -16.00 7.85 -37.98
C ILE A 267 -16.22 8.11 -39.46
N LYS A 268 -17.21 8.94 -39.79
CA LYS A 268 -17.44 9.38 -41.17
C LYS A 268 -16.48 10.51 -41.54
N LYS A 269 -15.33 10.20 -42.13
CA LYS A 269 -14.46 11.22 -42.73
C LYS A 269 -15.19 11.88 -43.91
N ARG A 270 -15.48 13.18 -43.81
CA ARG A 270 -15.90 13.99 -44.97
C ARG A 270 -14.67 14.19 -45.86
N TYR A 271 -14.67 13.59 -47.04
CA TYR A 271 -13.78 14.03 -48.11
C TYR A 271 -14.30 15.39 -48.60
N ILE A 272 -13.50 16.44 -48.43
CA ILE A 272 -13.67 17.75 -49.09
C ILE A 272 -12.88 17.69 -50.40
#